data_AF-A0A1K1MTC5-F1
#
_entry.id   AF-A0A1K1MTC5-F1
#
_cell.length_a   1.000
_cell.length_b   1.000
_cell.length_c   1.000
_cell.angle_alpha   90.00
_cell.angle_beta   90.00
_cell.angle_gamma   90.00
#
_symmetry.space_group_name_H-M   'P 1'
#
loop_
_entity.id
_entity.type
_entity.pdbx_description
1 polymer ?
#
loop_
_entity_poly.entity_id
_entity_poly.type
_entity_poly.pdbx_seq_one_letter_code
_entity_poly.pdbx_strand_id
1 'polypeptide(L)'
;MKDIKSLIFLLFTTIVTGNAQSIEKIVKDKASSTCDCIEKIEYIDSKADFEVKVKSCAALSAKDSTRIFKQTTFHEYDKLLQAKLFEDCDAIQIKLEQLRQSYNTTNMDSLYSAEKKYKEIEKNIMGSYSLSFGHRSPEGSPTLFLYKENKYVIASFGEVQIGTWRVIKEKYLHLTPNKAKKPFNVYGRYNPSIGDSTKSSFLGDRFSYRTLITYNETSKKPVNLFPIFNKDANCFDFPYVHKTTSVPKQISLAFNQSYEESPDQKVMLTTFKNTSNFNDFIIFEHTRDQNKMPIRVLIDGNKLIFRESQVTEKSPLPKAGSEDDTFLKEMSTINNTPETIYYNFGYKQFKSEEINSKNYKYNKKLNNYVYRRKVPPTYEKNVSEYHNFLQVNKYEMLQDVTQQQKQFTIAKKSVIYTVCD
;
A
#
# COMPACT_ATOMS: atom_id res chain seq x y z
N MET A 1 -87.19 13.02 8.16
CA MET A 1 -86.02 13.79 8.63
C MET A 1 -85.44 14.55 7.46
N LYS A 2 -85.41 15.88 7.58
CA LYS A 2 -84.67 16.93 6.83
C LYS A 2 -83.77 16.41 5.69
N ASP A 3 -83.97 16.68 4.40
CA ASP A 3 -84.25 17.92 3.66
C ASP A 3 -83.03 18.86 3.49
N ILE A 4 -82.89 19.36 2.25
CA ILE A 4 -82.23 20.60 1.77
C ILE A 4 -80.92 20.49 0.94
N LYS A 5 -81.14 20.57 -0.39
CA LYS A 5 -80.60 21.51 -1.43
C LYS A 5 -79.06 21.64 -1.57
N SER A 6 -78.52 21.29 -2.75
CA SER A 6 -78.40 22.14 -3.95
C SER A 6 -77.50 23.35 -3.75
N LEU A 7 -76.30 23.34 -4.35
CA LEU A 7 -75.86 24.45 -5.20
C LEU A 7 -74.66 24.06 -6.06
N ILE A 8 -74.88 24.18 -7.36
CA ILE A 8 -73.88 24.34 -8.41
C ILE A 8 -73.04 25.58 -8.09
N PHE A 9 -71.72 25.45 -8.09
CA PHE A 9 -70.84 26.57 -8.40
C PHE A 9 -69.73 26.09 -9.35
N LEU A 10 -69.99 26.30 -10.63
CA LEU A 10 -68.97 26.45 -11.66
C LEU A 10 -68.14 27.68 -11.30
N LEU A 11 -66.91 27.46 -10.84
CA LEU A 11 -65.85 28.46 -10.93
C LEU A 11 -64.84 27.94 -11.95
N PHE A 12 -65.01 28.39 -13.18
CA PHE A 12 -63.93 28.46 -14.16
C PHE A 12 -62.85 29.37 -13.58
N THR A 13 -61.93 28.79 -12.82
CA THR A 13 -60.56 29.30 -12.84
C THR A 13 -59.97 28.77 -14.15
N THR A 14 -59.77 29.67 -15.11
CA THR A 14 -58.72 29.50 -16.10
C THR A 14 -57.40 29.44 -15.34
N ILE A 15 -57.11 28.28 -14.75
CA ILE A 15 -55.76 27.87 -14.42
C ILE A 15 -55.08 27.85 -15.77
N VAL A 16 -54.12 28.75 -15.97
CA VAL A 16 -53.11 28.61 -17.00
C VAL A 16 -52.49 27.24 -16.76
N THR A 17 -52.96 26.22 -17.47
CA THR A 17 -52.40 24.87 -17.52
C THR A 17 -51.09 24.95 -18.31
N GLY A 18 -50.13 25.71 -17.77
CA GLY A 18 -48.75 25.47 -18.09
C GLY A 18 -48.45 24.08 -17.57
N ASN A 19 -48.39 23.10 -18.47
CA ASN A 19 -48.02 21.69 -18.22
C ASN A 19 -46.83 21.64 -17.24
N ALA A 20 -47.13 21.57 -15.94
CA ALA A 20 -46.12 21.39 -14.91
C ALA A 20 -45.69 19.92 -15.04
N GLN A 21 -44.52 19.68 -15.63
CA GLN A 21 -43.92 18.35 -15.64
C GLN A 21 -43.84 17.85 -14.19
N SER A 22 -44.28 16.60 -13.95
CA SER A 22 -44.11 15.96 -12.65
C SER A 22 -42.62 15.84 -12.30
N ILE A 23 -42.32 15.77 -11.01
CA ILE A 23 -40.95 15.61 -10.52
C ILE A 23 -40.30 14.36 -11.10
N GLU A 24 -41.06 13.28 -11.27
CA GLU A 24 -40.63 12.04 -11.93
C GLU A 24 -40.18 12.27 -13.36
N LYS A 25 -40.91 13.08 -14.14
CA LYS A 25 -40.54 13.40 -15.51
C LYS A 25 -39.27 14.25 -15.54
N ILE A 26 -39.14 15.23 -14.64
CA ILE A 26 -37.92 16.05 -14.51
C ILE A 26 -36.72 15.17 -14.17
N VAL A 27 -36.86 14.27 -13.20
CA VAL A 27 -35.81 13.31 -12.80
C VAL A 27 -35.44 12.39 -13.96
N LYS A 28 -36.42 11.84 -14.69
CA LYS A 28 -36.17 10.95 -15.83
C LYS A 28 -35.45 11.66 -16.97
N ASP A 29 -35.94 12.83 -17.39
CA ASP A 29 -35.33 13.63 -18.45
C ASP A 29 -33.90 14.02 -18.07
N LYS A 30 -33.68 14.41 -16.80
CA LYS A 30 -32.35 14.75 -16.30
C LYS A 30 -31.43 13.54 -16.20
N ALA A 31 -31.90 12.39 -15.70
CA ALA A 31 -31.12 11.16 -15.63
C ALA A 31 -30.64 10.73 -17.03
N SER A 32 -31.51 10.77 -18.04
CA SER A 32 -31.14 10.47 -19.43
C SER A 32 -30.03 11.40 -19.94
N SER A 33 -30.22 12.72 -19.83
CA SER A 33 -29.21 13.69 -20.31
C SER A 33 -27.89 13.62 -19.53
N THR A 34 -27.95 13.32 -18.23
CA THR A 34 -26.77 13.08 -17.41
C THR A 34 -26.07 11.79 -17.81
N CYS A 35 -26.80 10.73 -18.18
CA CYS A 35 -26.21 9.50 -18.68
C CYS A 35 -25.47 9.72 -20.01
N ASP A 36 -26.08 10.41 -20.98
CA ASP A 36 -25.46 10.78 -22.25
C ASP A 36 -24.16 11.58 -22.06
N CYS A 37 -24.13 12.43 -21.03
CA CYS A 37 -22.94 13.18 -20.64
C CYS A 37 -21.86 12.26 -20.05
N ILE A 38 -22.24 11.31 -19.20
CA ILE A 38 -21.32 10.33 -18.57
C ILE A 38 -20.69 9.41 -19.61
N GLU A 39 -21.44 8.95 -20.61
CA GLU A 39 -20.93 8.12 -21.71
C GLU A 39 -19.76 8.80 -22.44
N LYS A 40 -19.91 10.10 -22.68
CA LYS A 40 -18.91 10.95 -23.37
C LYS A 40 -17.69 11.27 -22.51
N ILE A 41 -17.63 10.88 -21.24
CA ILE A 41 -16.43 11.05 -20.42
C ILE A 41 -15.33 10.14 -20.96
N GLU A 42 -14.36 10.74 -21.66
CA GLU A 42 -13.25 10.01 -22.30
C GLU A 42 -12.24 9.42 -21.30
N TYR A 43 -12.12 10.02 -20.11
CA TYR A 43 -11.12 9.65 -19.14
C TYR A 43 -11.64 9.78 -17.72
N ILE A 44 -11.36 8.80 -16.88
CA ILE A 44 -11.65 8.85 -15.45
C ILE A 44 -10.40 8.40 -14.73
N ASP A 45 -9.90 9.29 -13.88
CA ASP A 45 -8.65 9.05 -13.19
C ASP A 45 -8.86 8.34 -11.86
N SER A 46 -9.85 8.76 -11.10
CA SER A 46 -10.09 8.26 -9.76
C SER A 46 -11.58 8.25 -9.46
N LYS A 47 -11.96 7.61 -8.36
CA LYS A 47 -13.34 7.68 -7.90
C LYS A 47 -13.76 9.14 -7.64
N ALA A 48 -12.88 9.94 -7.05
CA ALA A 48 -13.16 11.35 -6.79
C ALA A 48 -13.32 12.16 -8.09
N ASP A 49 -12.45 11.95 -9.08
CA ASP A 49 -12.59 12.57 -10.41
C ASP A 49 -13.90 12.15 -11.10
N PHE A 50 -14.29 10.89 -10.96
CA PHE A 50 -15.58 10.42 -11.47
C PHE A 50 -16.75 11.11 -10.78
N GLU A 51 -16.75 11.17 -9.45
CA GLU A 51 -17.79 11.83 -8.65
C GLU A 51 -17.92 13.31 -9.05
N VAL A 52 -16.82 14.03 -9.25
CA VAL A 52 -16.82 15.43 -9.71
C VAL A 52 -17.43 15.56 -11.10
N LYS A 53 -17.08 14.68 -12.04
CA LYS A 53 -17.61 14.71 -13.41
C LYS A 53 -19.09 14.34 -13.48
N VAL A 54 -19.52 13.35 -12.70
CA VAL A 54 -20.93 12.98 -12.56
C VAL A 54 -21.72 14.15 -12.01
N LYS A 55 -21.25 14.82 -10.96
CA LYS A 55 -21.87 16.04 -10.42
C LYS A 55 -21.97 17.15 -11.48
N SER A 56 -20.92 17.35 -12.28
CA SER A 56 -20.93 18.31 -13.39
C SER A 56 -21.99 17.95 -14.45
N CYS A 57 -22.09 16.69 -14.86
CA CYS A 57 -23.12 16.21 -15.78
C CYS A 57 -24.55 16.32 -15.19
N ALA A 58 -24.67 16.17 -13.86
CA ALA A 58 -25.92 16.28 -13.13
C ALA A 58 -26.32 17.73 -12.80
N ALA A 59 -25.45 18.72 -13.05
CA ALA A 59 -25.68 20.11 -12.70
C ALA A 59 -27.00 20.63 -13.30
N LEU A 60 -27.81 21.28 -12.46
CA LEU A 60 -29.11 21.81 -12.84
C LEU A 60 -28.98 23.17 -13.52
N SER A 61 -29.84 23.43 -14.51
CA SER A 61 -30.03 24.78 -15.03
C SER A 61 -30.79 25.63 -13.99
N ALA A 62 -30.64 26.95 -14.02
CA ALA A 62 -31.39 27.84 -13.13
C ALA A 62 -32.93 27.64 -13.23
N LYS A 63 -33.41 27.30 -14.43
CA LYS A 63 -34.82 27.01 -14.70
C LYS A 63 -35.26 25.71 -14.02
N ASP A 64 -34.45 24.66 -14.10
CA ASP A 64 -34.76 23.37 -13.49
C ASP A 64 -34.67 23.43 -11.96
N SER A 65 -33.68 24.15 -11.42
CA SER A 65 -33.57 24.42 -9.98
C SER A 65 -34.83 25.09 -9.43
N THR A 66 -35.36 26.08 -10.15
CA THR A 66 -36.60 26.78 -9.76
C THR A 66 -37.81 25.85 -9.83
N ARG A 67 -37.85 24.92 -10.80
CA ARG A 67 -38.94 23.94 -10.92
C ARG A 67 -38.90 22.90 -9.81
N ILE A 68 -37.71 22.39 -9.50
CA ILE A 68 -37.51 21.41 -8.43
C ILE A 68 -37.90 22.02 -7.08
N PHE A 69 -37.46 23.24 -6.79
CA PHE A 69 -37.79 23.91 -5.53
C PHE A 69 -39.31 24.13 -5.34
N LYS A 70 -40.08 24.22 -6.43
CA LYS A 70 -41.54 24.32 -6.38
C LYS A 70 -42.25 22.99 -6.09
N GLN A 71 -41.55 21.86 -6.22
CA GLN A 71 -42.16 20.52 -6.11
C GLN A 71 -41.57 19.68 -4.97
N THR A 72 -40.30 19.87 -4.61
CA THR A 72 -39.58 19.07 -3.61
C THR A 72 -38.33 19.82 -3.10
N THR A 73 -37.55 19.18 -2.22
CA THR A 73 -36.25 19.66 -1.77
C THR A 73 -35.13 19.18 -2.70
N PHE A 74 -34.00 19.90 -2.75
CA PHE A 74 -32.82 19.44 -3.50
C PHE A 74 -32.28 18.11 -2.99
N HIS A 75 -32.37 17.84 -1.68
CA HIS A 75 -31.91 16.57 -1.12
C HIS A 75 -32.74 15.38 -1.61
N GLU A 76 -34.07 15.53 -1.62
CA GLU A 76 -34.97 14.49 -2.12
C GLU A 76 -34.84 14.32 -3.64
N TYR A 77 -34.70 15.42 -4.38
CA TYR A 77 -34.39 15.39 -5.80
C TYR A 77 -33.09 14.63 -6.10
N ASP A 78 -31.99 14.94 -5.39
CA ASP A 78 -30.69 14.27 -5.59
C ASP A 78 -30.79 12.77 -5.32
N LYS A 79 -31.56 12.37 -4.29
CA LYS A 79 -31.81 10.96 -3.99
C LYS A 79 -32.55 10.25 -5.14
N LEU A 80 -33.60 10.88 -5.68
CA LEU A 80 -34.37 10.33 -6.80
C LEU A 80 -33.52 10.26 -8.08
N LEU A 81 -32.74 11.30 -8.36
CA LEU A 81 -31.83 11.33 -9.51
C LEU A 81 -30.75 10.25 -9.40
N GLN A 82 -30.13 10.08 -8.24
CA GLN A 82 -29.14 9.03 -8.03
C GLN A 82 -29.73 7.64 -8.23
N ALA A 83 -30.90 7.37 -7.63
CA ALA A 83 -31.59 6.09 -7.82
C ALA A 83 -31.85 5.82 -9.30
N LYS A 84 -32.34 6.84 -10.04
CA LYS A 84 -32.66 6.69 -11.46
C LYS A 84 -31.42 6.52 -12.34
N LEU A 85 -30.33 7.21 -12.02
CA LEU A 85 -29.04 7.03 -12.70
C LEU A 85 -28.47 5.62 -12.51
N PHE A 86 -28.59 5.03 -11.32
CA PHE A 86 -28.13 3.65 -11.08
C PHE A 86 -29.03 2.59 -11.75
N GLU A 87 -30.30 2.91 -11.98
CA GLU A 87 -31.24 2.02 -12.66
C GLU A 87 -31.07 2.06 -14.19
N ASP A 88 -30.92 3.25 -14.77
CA ASP A 88 -31.06 3.45 -16.22
C ASP A 88 -29.73 3.79 -16.93
N CYS A 89 -28.60 3.91 -16.23
CA CYS A 89 -27.33 4.34 -16.83
C CYS A 89 -26.20 3.32 -16.67
N ASP A 90 -26.15 2.35 -17.59
CA ASP A 90 -25.08 1.34 -17.68
C ASP A 90 -23.68 1.95 -17.78
N ALA A 91 -23.58 3.16 -18.34
CA ALA A 91 -22.33 3.90 -18.45
C ALA A 91 -21.64 4.07 -17.08
N ILE A 92 -22.38 4.27 -15.98
CA ILE A 92 -21.80 4.39 -14.65
C ILE A 92 -21.05 3.11 -14.26
N GLN A 93 -21.70 1.95 -14.43
CA GLN A 93 -21.10 0.67 -14.09
C GLN A 93 -19.90 0.36 -14.98
N ILE A 94 -20.01 0.62 -16.29
CA ILE A 94 -18.91 0.45 -17.25
C ILE A 94 -17.70 1.30 -16.85
N LYS A 95 -17.90 2.58 -16.54
CA LYS A 95 -16.82 3.49 -16.12
C LYS A 95 -16.19 3.09 -14.79
N LEU A 96 -16.98 2.63 -13.82
CA LEU A 96 -16.46 2.12 -12.54
C LEU A 96 -15.63 0.85 -12.71
N GLU A 97 -16.05 -0.06 -13.60
CA GLU A 97 -15.31 -1.28 -13.89
C GLU A 97 -14.00 -0.99 -14.63
N GLN A 98 -14.02 -0.08 -15.62
CA GLN A 98 -12.81 0.42 -16.27
C GLN A 98 -11.84 1.05 -15.25
N LEU A 99 -12.37 1.83 -14.31
CA LEU A 99 -11.57 2.42 -13.23
C LEU A 99 -10.96 1.32 -12.33
N ARG A 100 -11.72 0.31 -11.91
CA ARG A 100 -11.20 -0.84 -11.13
C ARG A 100 -10.08 -1.57 -11.87
N GLN A 101 -10.28 -1.87 -13.15
CA GLN A 101 -9.27 -2.51 -13.99
C GLN A 101 -8.01 -1.66 -14.08
N SER A 102 -8.16 -0.34 -14.21
CA SER A 102 -7.01 0.57 -14.30
C SER A 102 -6.14 0.58 -13.03
N TYR A 103 -6.68 0.28 -11.84
CA TYR A 103 -5.88 0.15 -10.61
C TYR A 103 -5.04 -1.12 -10.58
N ASN A 104 -5.44 -2.15 -11.33
CA ASN A 104 -4.70 -3.41 -11.44
C ASN A 104 -3.63 -3.38 -12.53
N THR A 105 -3.72 -2.44 -13.47
CA THR A 105 -2.72 -2.28 -14.53
C THR A 105 -1.41 -1.73 -13.96
N THR A 106 -0.39 -2.59 -13.87
CA THR A 106 0.96 -2.22 -13.43
C THR A 106 1.75 -1.47 -14.50
N ASN A 107 1.34 -1.56 -15.77
CA ASN A 107 2.00 -0.91 -16.89
C ASN A 107 1.12 0.21 -17.46
N MET A 108 1.27 1.41 -16.90
CA MET A 108 0.58 2.62 -17.38
C MET A 108 1.44 3.42 -18.38
N ASP A 109 2.47 2.80 -18.96
CA ASP A 109 3.44 3.50 -19.82
C ASP A 109 2.81 4.22 -21.01
N SER A 110 1.66 3.75 -21.53
CA SER A 110 0.92 4.45 -22.60
C SER A 110 0.22 5.74 -22.16
N LEU A 111 -0.11 5.88 -20.86
CA LEU A 111 -0.56 7.14 -20.26
C LEU A 111 0.61 8.03 -19.82
N TYR A 112 1.81 7.46 -19.75
CA TYR A 112 3.02 8.10 -19.23
C TYR A 112 3.99 8.56 -20.31
N SER A 113 3.55 8.77 -21.54
CA SER A 113 4.36 9.47 -22.54
C SER A 113 4.76 10.81 -21.95
N ALA A 114 6.02 10.91 -21.51
CA ALA A 114 6.58 12.07 -20.84
C ALA A 114 6.73 13.17 -21.87
N GLU A 115 5.61 13.78 -22.24
CA GLU A 115 5.64 14.96 -23.07
C GLU A 115 6.37 16.04 -22.27
N LYS A 116 7.29 16.72 -22.95
CA LYS A 116 8.01 17.91 -22.45
C LYS A 116 7.06 18.96 -21.85
N LYS A 117 5.76 18.87 -22.17
CA LYS A 117 4.65 19.74 -21.82
C LYS A 117 4.37 19.86 -20.32
N TYR A 118 4.65 18.85 -19.48
CA TYR A 118 4.21 18.88 -18.06
C TYR A 118 5.26 19.35 -17.06
N LYS A 119 6.50 19.61 -17.48
CA LYS A 119 7.62 19.97 -16.59
C LYS A 119 7.34 21.18 -15.69
N GLU A 120 6.62 22.18 -16.20
CA GLU A 120 6.27 23.37 -15.39
C GLU A 120 5.24 23.04 -14.30
N ILE A 121 4.26 22.17 -14.60
CA ILE A 121 3.28 21.71 -13.59
C ILE A 121 4.01 20.88 -12.53
N GLU A 122 4.87 19.97 -12.95
CA GLU A 122 5.70 19.16 -12.04
C GLU A 122 6.52 20.05 -11.09
N LYS A 123 7.20 21.07 -11.62
CA LYS A 123 7.94 22.05 -10.82
C LYS A 123 7.04 22.83 -9.87
N ASN A 124 5.83 23.18 -10.29
CA ASN A 124 4.88 23.94 -9.49
C ASN A 124 4.26 23.13 -8.35
N ILE A 125 4.15 21.82 -8.47
CA ILE A 125 3.59 20.96 -7.41
C ILE A 125 4.66 20.37 -6.47
N MET A 126 5.95 20.52 -6.76
CA MET A 126 7.01 20.12 -5.82
C MET A 126 6.89 20.89 -4.50
N GLY A 127 6.87 20.16 -3.39
CA GLY A 127 6.56 20.71 -2.06
C GLY A 127 6.26 19.63 -1.03
N SER A 128 5.93 20.07 0.17
CA SER A 128 5.39 19.23 1.25
C SER A 128 3.87 19.43 1.37
N TYR A 129 3.15 18.38 1.75
CA TYR A 129 1.69 18.37 1.84
C TYR A 129 1.27 17.58 3.09
N SER A 130 0.53 18.22 3.99
CA SER A 130 0.07 17.59 5.22
C SER A 130 -1.15 16.71 4.95
N LEU A 131 -1.03 15.41 5.21
CA LEU A 131 -2.12 14.44 5.02
C LEU A 131 -2.94 14.31 6.31
N SER A 132 -3.47 15.43 6.81
CA SER A 132 -4.19 15.54 8.10
C SER A 132 -5.56 14.84 8.14
N PHE A 133 -5.96 14.20 7.04
CA PHE A 133 -7.25 13.53 6.82
C PHE A 133 -7.21 11.99 6.97
N GLY A 134 -6.25 11.48 7.76
CA GLY A 134 -6.12 10.06 8.15
C GLY A 134 -6.30 9.80 9.66
N HIS A 135 -6.05 8.57 10.11
CA HIS A 135 -5.94 8.28 11.55
C HIS A 135 -4.82 9.15 12.13
N ARG A 136 -5.20 10.05 13.04
CA ARG A 136 -4.26 10.95 13.71
C ARG A 136 -3.52 10.14 14.76
N SER A 137 -2.24 9.86 14.52
CA SER A 137 -1.33 9.49 15.60
C SER A 137 -1.18 10.71 16.51
N PRO A 138 -1.19 10.55 17.85
CA PRO A 138 -0.84 11.63 18.79
C PRO A 138 0.48 12.33 18.42
N GLU A 139 1.39 11.59 17.79
CA GLU A 139 2.76 11.97 17.44
C GLU A 139 2.86 12.77 16.13
N GLY A 140 1.77 12.92 15.36
CA GLY A 140 1.74 13.73 14.14
C GLY A 140 0.95 13.12 12.98
N SER A 141 0.58 13.98 12.02
CA SER A 141 -0.07 13.54 10.78
C SER A 141 0.97 13.17 9.70
N PRO A 142 0.70 12.17 8.85
CA PRO A 142 1.59 11.84 7.74
C PRO A 142 1.82 13.05 6.82
N THR A 143 3.03 13.17 6.26
CA THR A 143 3.37 14.24 5.32
C THR A 143 3.87 13.65 4.00
N LEU A 144 3.28 14.10 2.90
CA LEU A 144 3.72 13.80 1.54
C LEU A 144 4.73 14.84 1.08
N PHE A 145 5.89 14.38 0.62
CA PHE A 145 6.93 15.19 0.00
C PHE A 145 7.03 14.82 -1.48
N LEU A 146 6.82 15.80 -2.36
CA LEU A 146 7.08 15.69 -3.80
C LEU A 146 8.38 16.44 -4.09
N TYR A 147 9.42 15.71 -4.50
CA TYR A 147 10.75 16.28 -4.75
C TYR A 147 11.29 15.87 -6.12
N LYS A 148 12.55 16.26 -6.38
CA LYS A 148 13.21 16.17 -7.69
C LYS A 148 13.21 14.73 -8.23
N GLU A 149 13.37 14.62 -9.55
CA GLU A 149 13.47 13.32 -10.26
C GLU A 149 12.23 12.44 -10.12
N ASN A 150 11.05 13.05 -9.99
CA ASN A 150 9.77 12.35 -9.94
C ASN A 150 9.70 11.34 -8.79
N LYS A 151 10.29 11.68 -7.63
CA LYS A 151 10.30 10.85 -6.43
C LYS A 151 9.44 11.45 -5.33
N TYR A 152 8.75 10.60 -4.58
CA TYR A 152 7.99 11.02 -3.41
C TYR A 152 8.32 10.21 -2.17
N VAL A 153 8.07 10.81 -1.00
CA VAL A 153 8.13 10.18 0.32
C VAL A 153 6.84 10.55 1.05
N ILE A 154 6.15 9.57 1.60
CA ILE A 154 5.15 9.78 2.65
C ILE A 154 5.79 9.33 3.95
N ALA A 155 6.00 10.26 4.87
CA ALA A 155 6.58 9.97 6.18
C ALA A 155 5.52 10.14 7.27
N SER A 156 5.50 9.20 8.21
CA SER A 156 4.68 9.23 9.42
C SER A 156 5.47 8.60 10.56
N PHE A 157 4.97 8.69 11.79
CA PHE A 157 5.66 8.12 12.94
C PHE A 157 5.85 6.60 12.76
N GLY A 158 7.09 6.15 12.63
CA GLY A 158 7.45 4.73 12.47
C GLY A 158 7.26 4.13 11.07
N GLU A 159 6.70 4.87 10.11
CA GLU A 159 6.45 4.36 8.76
C GLU A 159 6.87 5.33 7.66
N VAL A 160 7.48 4.78 6.61
CA VAL A 160 7.88 5.51 5.40
C VAL A 160 7.39 4.76 4.17
N GLN A 161 6.70 5.47 3.27
CA GLN A 161 6.39 5.00 1.93
C GLN A 161 7.13 5.84 0.90
N ILE A 162 7.92 5.18 0.07
CA ILE A 162 8.64 5.82 -1.04
C ILE A 162 8.11 5.34 -2.38
N GLY A 163 8.25 6.18 -3.39
CA GLY A 163 7.86 5.82 -4.75
C GLY A 163 8.19 6.89 -5.78
N THR A 164 7.56 6.76 -6.94
CA THR A 164 7.66 7.74 -8.02
C THR A 164 6.33 8.46 -8.23
N TRP A 165 6.37 9.65 -8.82
CA TRP A 165 5.17 10.40 -9.14
C TRP A 165 5.21 11.01 -10.54
N ARG A 166 4.05 11.15 -11.17
CA ARG A 166 3.92 11.76 -12.50
C ARG A 166 2.64 12.57 -12.62
N VAL A 167 2.68 13.62 -13.45
CA VAL A 167 1.50 14.38 -13.86
C VAL A 167 0.91 13.78 -15.14
N ILE A 168 -0.40 13.60 -15.18
CA ILE A 168 -1.16 13.03 -16.29
C ILE A 168 -2.24 14.04 -16.71
N LYS A 169 -2.34 14.30 -18.01
CA LYS A 169 -3.32 15.22 -18.61
C LYS A 169 -3.41 16.55 -17.85
N GLU A 170 -2.28 17.10 -17.41
CA GLU A 170 -2.13 18.40 -16.72
C GLU A 170 -2.78 18.52 -15.32
N LYS A 171 -3.73 17.65 -14.96
CA LYS A 171 -4.54 17.79 -13.74
C LYS A 171 -4.50 16.61 -12.78
N TYR A 172 -3.87 15.49 -13.15
CA TYR A 172 -3.83 14.29 -12.32
C TYR A 172 -2.41 14.00 -11.86
N LEU A 173 -2.23 13.81 -10.56
CA LEU A 173 -0.98 13.36 -9.95
C LEU A 173 -1.12 11.88 -9.59
N HIS A 174 -0.28 11.05 -10.19
CA HIS A 174 -0.16 9.63 -9.85
C HIS A 174 1.04 9.43 -8.93
N LEU A 175 0.83 8.86 -7.75
CA LEU A 175 1.88 8.39 -6.84
C LEU A 175 1.97 6.86 -6.95
N THR A 176 3.07 6.36 -7.47
CA THR A 176 3.33 4.93 -7.64
C THR A 176 4.31 4.46 -6.57
N PRO A 177 3.88 3.72 -5.54
CA PRO A 177 4.77 3.22 -4.50
C PRO A 177 5.80 2.22 -5.05
N ASN A 178 7.01 2.25 -4.50
CA ASN A 178 7.98 1.19 -4.71
C ASN A 178 7.44 -0.09 -4.08
N LYS A 179 7.27 -1.14 -4.89
CA LYS A 179 6.81 -2.45 -4.43
C LYS A 179 7.96 -3.42 -4.30
N ALA A 180 7.90 -4.30 -3.30
CA ALA A 180 8.77 -5.45 -3.27
C ALA A 180 8.41 -6.40 -4.43
N LYS A 181 9.42 -6.83 -5.19
CA LYS A 181 9.21 -7.77 -6.33
C LYS A 181 8.71 -9.13 -5.87
N LYS A 182 9.03 -9.53 -4.64
CA LYS A 182 8.69 -10.82 -4.03
C LYS A 182 8.14 -10.57 -2.61
N PRO A 183 7.28 -11.46 -2.08
CA PRO A 183 6.72 -11.32 -0.74
C PRO A 183 7.74 -11.62 0.36
N PHE A 184 8.87 -12.25 0.01
CA PHE A 184 9.92 -12.61 0.94
C PHE A 184 11.29 -12.34 0.33
N ASN A 185 12.27 -12.06 1.19
CA ASN A 185 13.69 -12.12 0.87
C ASN A 185 14.40 -13.00 1.91
N VAL A 186 15.31 -13.85 1.45
CA VAL A 186 16.13 -14.69 2.32
C VAL A 186 17.57 -14.29 2.14
N TYR A 187 18.22 -13.95 3.24
CA TYR A 187 19.63 -13.66 3.32
C TYR A 187 20.32 -14.75 4.12
N GLY A 188 21.48 -15.20 3.69
CA GLY A 188 22.23 -16.25 4.36
C GLY A 188 23.68 -15.89 4.55
N ARG A 189 24.31 -16.57 5.51
CA ARG A 189 25.76 -16.63 5.68
C ARG A 189 26.15 -18.01 6.17
N TYR A 190 27.42 -18.34 5.99
CA TYR A 190 28.04 -19.44 6.70
C TYR A 190 28.55 -18.97 8.06
N ASN A 191 28.02 -19.55 9.13
CA ASN A 191 28.40 -19.32 10.51
C ASN A 191 29.09 -20.59 11.07
N PRO A 192 30.43 -20.59 11.19
CA PRO A 192 31.16 -21.77 11.62
C PRO A 192 30.88 -22.16 13.08
N SER A 193 30.35 -21.25 13.90
CA SER A 193 30.09 -21.50 15.33
C SER A 193 28.88 -22.39 15.59
N ILE A 194 28.01 -22.59 14.60
CA ILE A 194 26.78 -23.40 14.73
C ILE A 194 26.87 -24.76 13.99
N GLY A 195 28.03 -25.07 13.40
CA GLY A 195 28.28 -26.33 12.71
C GLY A 195 27.24 -26.62 11.62
N ASP A 196 26.71 -27.85 11.60
CA ASP A 196 25.70 -28.29 10.63
C ASP A 196 24.27 -27.90 11.01
N SER A 197 24.08 -27.22 12.15
CA SER A 197 22.77 -26.71 12.54
C SER A 197 22.44 -25.44 11.77
N THR A 198 21.14 -25.19 11.60
CA THR A 198 20.65 -23.97 10.97
C THR A 198 20.04 -23.05 12.00
N LYS A 199 20.29 -21.74 11.84
CA LYS A 199 19.58 -20.67 12.54
C LYS A 199 18.81 -19.84 11.50
N SER A 200 17.55 -19.51 11.76
CA SER A 200 16.78 -18.58 10.94
C SER A 200 16.10 -17.54 11.81
N SER A 201 16.29 -16.27 11.47
CA SER A 201 15.61 -15.14 12.08
C SER A 201 14.52 -14.61 11.18
N PHE A 202 13.36 -14.31 11.75
CA PHE A 202 12.21 -13.78 11.03
C PHE A 202 12.05 -12.29 11.35
N LEU A 203 12.40 -11.41 10.40
CA LEU A 203 12.34 -9.96 10.56
C LEU A 203 11.25 -9.38 9.65
N GLY A 204 10.12 -8.97 10.22
CA GLY A 204 8.99 -8.45 9.47
C GLY A 204 7.80 -8.18 10.39
N ASP A 205 6.89 -7.32 9.96
CA ASP A 205 5.76 -6.85 10.75
C ASP A 205 4.54 -7.80 10.69
N ARG A 206 4.50 -8.76 9.74
CA ARG A 206 3.35 -9.68 9.58
C ARG A 206 3.70 -11.16 9.55
N PHE A 207 4.87 -11.55 10.05
CA PHE A 207 5.04 -12.95 10.39
C PHE A 207 3.93 -13.37 11.37
N SER A 208 3.18 -14.39 10.96
CA SER A 208 2.00 -14.85 11.70
C SER A 208 1.83 -16.33 11.47
N TYR A 209 0.78 -16.92 12.03
CA TYR A 209 0.38 -18.27 11.66
C TYR A 209 0.20 -18.42 10.16
N ARG A 210 -0.20 -17.35 9.46
CA ARG A 210 -0.44 -17.33 8.01
C ARG A 210 0.78 -17.34 7.12
N THR A 211 1.94 -17.09 7.70
CA THR A 211 3.20 -17.17 6.99
C THR A 211 3.75 -18.57 7.19
N LEU A 212 3.88 -19.31 6.10
CA LEU A 212 4.21 -20.72 6.09
C LEU A 212 5.63 -20.91 5.57
N ILE A 213 6.37 -21.86 6.14
CA ILE A 213 7.74 -22.18 5.77
C ILE A 213 7.97 -23.69 5.68
N THR A 214 8.89 -24.12 4.82
CA THR A 214 9.51 -25.44 4.88
C THR A 214 10.98 -25.38 4.49
N TYR A 215 11.79 -26.20 5.15
CA TYR A 215 13.21 -26.42 4.84
C TYR A 215 13.44 -27.67 3.99
N ASN A 216 12.36 -28.43 3.72
CA ASN A 216 12.40 -29.68 2.97
C ASN A 216 12.27 -29.42 1.46
N GLU A 217 12.65 -30.41 0.67
CA GLU A 217 12.41 -30.41 -0.77
C GLU A 217 10.90 -30.37 -1.09
N THR A 218 10.54 -29.58 -2.12
CA THR A 218 9.16 -29.29 -2.51
C THR A 218 8.73 -30.03 -3.78
N SER A 219 9.45 -31.10 -4.11
CA SER A 219 9.17 -32.00 -5.23
C SER A 219 7.94 -32.89 -4.98
N LYS A 220 7.73 -33.31 -3.73
CA LYS A 220 6.58 -34.12 -3.29
C LYS A 220 5.32 -33.27 -3.14
N LYS A 221 4.15 -33.84 -3.45
CA LYS A 221 2.83 -33.22 -3.29
C LYS A 221 1.95 -34.09 -2.38
N PRO A 222 1.12 -33.50 -1.49
CA PRO A 222 1.11 -32.08 -1.14
C PRO A 222 2.39 -31.67 -0.38
N VAL A 223 2.79 -30.40 -0.49
CA VAL A 223 3.95 -29.88 0.24
C VAL A 223 3.56 -29.64 1.69
N ASN A 224 4.28 -30.24 2.63
CA ASN A 224 4.04 -29.98 4.04
C ASN A 224 4.71 -28.66 4.47
N LEU A 225 3.91 -27.70 4.94
CA LEU A 225 4.35 -26.37 5.36
C LEU A 225 4.06 -26.16 6.85
N PHE A 226 4.95 -25.44 7.54
CA PHE A 226 4.82 -25.10 8.95
C PHE A 226 4.46 -23.62 9.11
N PRO A 227 3.44 -23.28 9.92
CA PRO A 227 3.23 -21.91 10.37
C PRO A 227 4.47 -21.35 11.04
N ILE A 228 4.86 -20.11 10.75
CA ILE A 228 5.99 -19.48 11.45
C ILE A 228 5.62 -19.24 12.91
N PHE A 229 4.42 -18.70 13.18
CA PHE A 229 3.86 -18.56 14.52
C PHE A 229 2.64 -19.47 14.74
N ASN A 230 2.28 -19.75 16.00
CA ASN A 230 1.00 -20.38 16.33
C ASN A 230 -0.17 -19.42 16.11
N LYS A 231 -1.39 -19.97 15.96
CA LYS A 231 -2.62 -19.19 15.69
C LYS A 231 -2.90 -18.15 16.77
N ASP A 232 -2.67 -18.53 18.02
CA ASP A 232 -2.99 -17.73 19.21
C ASP A 232 -1.75 -17.02 19.77
N ALA A 233 -0.76 -16.73 18.91
CA ALA A 233 0.46 -16.04 19.31
C ALA A 233 0.16 -14.65 19.88
N ASN A 234 0.46 -14.44 21.16
CA ASN A 234 0.18 -13.18 21.86
C ASN A 234 1.34 -12.67 22.76
N CYS A 235 2.40 -13.46 22.97
CA CYS A 235 3.56 -13.05 23.77
C CYS A 235 4.83 -12.93 22.90
N PHE A 236 5.16 -11.75 22.42
CA PHE A 236 6.28 -11.61 21.48
C PHE A 236 7.56 -11.15 22.17
N ASP A 237 8.58 -12.01 22.17
CA ASP A 237 9.94 -11.66 22.60
C ASP A 237 10.91 -11.70 21.41
N PHE A 238 11.55 -10.57 21.14
CA PHE A 238 12.46 -10.41 20.02
C PHE A 238 13.90 -10.73 20.45
N PRO A 239 14.66 -11.56 19.69
CA PRO A 239 14.41 -11.92 18.29
C PRO A 239 13.67 -13.23 18.04
N TYR A 240 12.92 -13.27 16.94
CA TYR A 240 12.18 -14.45 16.48
C TYR A 240 13.11 -15.43 15.76
N VAL A 241 13.68 -16.37 16.50
CA VAL A 241 14.69 -17.31 16.00
C VAL A 241 14.19 -18.75 16.03
N HIS A 242 14.40 -19.47 14.94
CA HIS A 242 14.25 -20.91 14.86
C HIS A 242 15.58 -21.61 14.59
N LYS A 243 15.70 -22.84 15.09
CA LYS A 243 16.88 -23.70 14.88
C LYS A 243 16.47 -25.07 14.35
N THR A 244 17.25 -25.58 13.39
CA THR A 244 17.13 -26.97 12.91
C THR A 244 18.49 -27.66 12.98
N THR A 245 18.51 -28.98 12.88
CA THR A 245 19.72 -29.80 13.04
C THR A 245 20.53 -30.02 11.77
N SER A 246 20.08 -29.49 10.63
CA SER A 246 20.72 -29.72 9.32
C SER A 246 20.69 -28.46 8.46
N VAL A 247 21.73 -28.27 7.64
CA VAL A 247 21.79 -27.20 6.65
C VAL A 247 20.78 -27.47 5.51
N PRO A 248 19.80 -26.57 5.28
CA PRO A 248 18.79 -26.79 4.26
C PRO A 248 19.38 -26.56 2.87
N LYS A 249 19.01 -27.40 1.90
CA LYS A 249 19.30 -27.15 0.48
C LYS A 249 18.43 -26.04 -0.12
N GLN A 250 17.27 -25.79 0.49
CA GLN A 250 16.33 -24.76 0.08
C GLN A 250 15.49 -24.27 1.26
N ILE A 251 14.99 -23.05 1.16
CA ILE A 251 13.98 -22.50 2.05
C ILE A 251 12.80 -22.10 1.20
N SER A 252 11.60 -22.58 1.52
CA SER A 252 10.38 -22.24 0.79
C SER A 252 9.38 -21.56 1.71
N LEU A 253 8.85 -20.43 1.26
CA LEU A 253 7.95 -19.57 2.02
C LEU A 253 6.66 -19.33 1.24
N ALA A 254 5.55 -19.23 1.95
CA ALA A 254 4.24 -18.93 1.40
C ALA A 254 3.44 -18.05 2.37
N PHE A 255 2.48 -17.29 1.84
CA PHE A 255 1.51 -16.55 2.64
C PHE A 255 0.10 -16.99 2.26
N ASN A 256 -0.63 -17.56 3.21
CA ASN A 256 -2.00 -18.03 2.99
C ASN A 256 -3.01 -16.98 3.49
N GLN A 257 -3.60 -16.21 2.57
CA GLN A 257 -4.56 -15.15 2.93
C GLN A 257 -5.89 -15.68 3.47
N SER A 258 -6.40 -16.79 2.92
CA SER A 258 -7.78 -17.27 3.18
C SER A 258 -7.89 -18.32 4.28
N TYR A 259 -6.82 -19.03 4.63
CA TYR A 259 -6.82 -20.11 5.65
C TYR A 259 -7.75 -21.30 5.42
N GLU A 260 -8.44 -21.33 4.29
CA GLU A 260 -9.33 -22.44 3.94
C GLU A 260 -8.49 -23.66 3.57
N GLU A 261 -8.18 -24.51 4.56
CA GLU A 261 -7.53 -25.80 4.34
C GLU A 261 -8.44 -26.72 3.51
N SER A 262 -8.42 -26.52 2.19
CA SER A 262 -9.05 -27.40 1.21
C SER A 262 -7.98 -28.26 0.55
N PRO A 263 -8.24 -29.56 0.30
CA PRO A 263 -7.33 -30.44 -0.44
C PRO A 263 -6.93 -29.89 -1.83
N ASP A 264 -7.81 -29.07 -2.42
CA ASP A 264 -7.60 -28.45 -3.72
C ASP A 264 -6.95 -27.06 -3.63
N GLN A 265 -6.78 -26.52 -2.42
CA GLN A 265 -6.18 -25.21 -2.23
C GLN A 265 -4.72 -25.24 -2.71
N LYS A 266 -4.37 -24.25 -3.53
CA LYS A 266 -3.00 -23.99 -3.95
C LYS A 266 -2.53 -22.68 -3.33
N VAL A 267 -1.26 -22.65 -2.95
CA VAL A 267 -0.59 -21.44 -2.49
C VAL A 267 0.60 -21.14 -3.40
N MET A 268 0.88 -19.85 -3.58
CA MET A 268 2.10 -19.40 -4.24
C MET A 268 3.29 -19.66 -3.30
N LEU A 269 4.08 -20.68 -3.63
CA LEU A 269 5.28 -21.05 -2.89
C LEU A 269 6.50 -20.39 -3.51
N THR A 270 7.19 -19.54 -2.76
CA THR A 270 8.45 -18.90 -3.17
C THR A 270 9.62 -19.69 -2.58
N THR A 271 10.42 -20.33 -3.41
CA THR A 271 11.52 -21.22 -3.01
C THR A 271 12.87 -20.58 -3.33
N PHE A 272 13.74 -20.50 -2.32
CA PHE A 272 15.10 -19.96 -2.38
C PHE A 272 16.09 -21.12 -2.28
N LYS A 273 16.94 -21.32 -3.30
CA LYS A 273 17.98 -22.37 -3.23
C LYS A 273 19.20 -21.88 -2.44
N ASN A 274 19.71 -22.75 -1.58
CA ASN A 274 20.92 -22.52 -0.80
C ASN A 274 22.13 -23.19 -1.47
N THR A 275 22.63 -22.58 -2.55
CA THR A 275 23.79 -23.11 -3.29
C THR A 275 25.12 -22.82 -2.59
N SER A 276 25.15 -21.87 -1.66
CA SER A 276 26.34 -21.43 -0.92
C SER A 276 26.54 -22.13 0.43
N ASN A 277 25.73 -23.15 0.74
CA ASN A 277 25.78 -23.89 2.01
C ASN A 277 25.70 -22.98 3.25
N PHE A 278 24.90 -21.92 3.18
CA PHE A 278 24.63 -21.06 4.32
C PHE A 278 23.85 -21.81 5.40
N ASN A 279 24.10 -21.50 6.67
CA ASN A 279 23.46 -22.14 7.83
C ASN A 279 22.89 -21.12 8.81
N ASP A 280 23.09 -19.82 8.58
CA ASP A 280 22.54 -18.74 9.41
C ASP A 280 21.81 -17.76 8.49
N PHE A 281 20.50 -17.63 8.69
CA PHE A 281 19.60 -16.95 7.78
C PHE A 281 18.82 -15.81 8.45
N ILE A 282 18.56 -14.76 7.68
CA ILE A 282 17.59 -13.71 7.98
C ILE A 282 16.52 -13.73 6.89
N ILE A 283 15.26 -13.84 7.30
CA ILE A 283 14.11 -13.90 6.41
C ILE A 283 13.28 -12.64 6.62
N PHE A 284 13.14 -11.85 5.56
CA PHE A 284 12.24 -10.69 5.53
C PHE A 284 10.92 -11.03 4.86
N GLU A 285 9.86 -10.39 5.33
CA GLU A 285 8.52 -10.46 4.77
C GLU A 285 8.07 -9.07 4.29
N HIS A 286 7.46 -9.02 3.10
CA HIS A 286 7.14 -7.80 2.35
C HIS A 286 5.73 -7.86 1.73
N THR A 287 4.80 -8.68 2.25
CA THR A 287 3.46 -8.85 1.69
C THR A 287 2.65 -7.55 1.68
N ARG A 288 2.87 -6.63 2.64
CA ARG A 288 2.28 -5.28 2.58
C ARG A 288 2.83 -4.47 1.41
N ASP A 289 4.16 -4.45 1.26
CA ASP A 289 4.83 -3.71 0.20
C ASP A 289 4.44 -4.18 -1.20
N GLN A 290 4.16 -5.48 -1.37
CA GLN A 290 3.64 -6.02 -2.63
C GLN A 290 2.24 -5.48 -2.98
N ASN A 291 1.41 -5.27 -1.96
CA ASN A 291 0.00 -4.91 -2.10
C ASN A 291 -0.26 -3.40 -2.08
N LYS A 292 0.78 -2.57 -1.95
CA LYS A 292 0.65 -1.10 -2.03
C LYS A 292 0.00 -0.70 -3.36
N MET A 293 -1.06 0.10 -3.34
CA MET A 293 -1.74 0.57 -4.55
C MET A 293 -1.25 1.97 -4.94
N PRO A 294 -1.21 2.30 -6.24
CA PRO A 294 -1.01 3.68 -6.67
C PRO A 294 -2.07 4.61 -6.09
N ILE A 295 -1.67 5.82 -5.70
CA ILE A 295 -2.58 6.87 -5.24
C ILE A 295 -2.76 7.85 -6.39
N ARG A 296 -4.01 8.21 -6.68
CA ARG A 296 -4.38 9.13 -7.75
C ARG A 296 -5.05 10.36 -7.16
N VAL A 297 -4.56 11.54 -7.52
CA VAL A 297 -4.86 12.81 -6.85
C VAL A 297 -5.13 13.88 -7.90
N LEU A 298 -6.09 14.75 -7.65
CA LEU A 298 -6.35 15.91 -8.51
C LEU A 298 -5.45 17.09 -8.12
N ILE A 299 -4.92 17.78 -9.11
CA ILE A 299 -4.13 19.01 -8.96
C ILE A 299 -5.06 20.21 -9.18
N ASP A 300 -5.08 21.13 -8.22
CA ASP A 300 -5.79 22.42 -8.33
C ASP A 300 -4.89 23.55 -7.82
N GLY A 301 -4.11 24.15 -8.72
CA GLY A 301 -3.13 25.17 -8.35
C GLY A 301 -2.07 24.66 -7.36
N ASN A 302 -2.10 25.17 -6.13
CA ASN A 302 -1.22 24.73 -5.03
C ASN A 302 -1.87 23.65 -4.14
N LYS A 303 -3.03 23.12 -4.53
CA LYS A 303 -3.79 22.12 -3.78
C LYS A 303 -3.70 20.75 -4.42
N LEU A 304 -3.73 19.74 -3.57
CA LEU A 304 -3.93 18.35 -3.94
C LEU A 304 -5.24 17.87 -3.33
N ILE A 305 -6.13 17.36 -4.19
CA ILE A 305 -7.47 16.89 -3.82
C ILE A 305 -7.49 15.37 -3.94
N PHE A 306 -7.47 14.68 -2.80
CA PHE A 306 -7.56 13.22 -2.72
C PHE A 306 -9.03 12.76 -2.79
N ARG A 307 -9.93 13.52 -2.16
CA ARG A 307 -11.40 13.38 -2.14
C ARG A 307 -12.05 14.73 -1.83
N GLU A 308 -13.38 14.83 -1.95
CA GLU A 308 -14.15 16.09 -1.75
C GLU A 308 -13.80 16.84 -0.45
N SER A 309 -13.57 16.13 0.66
CA SER A 309 -13.17 16.71 1.96
C SER A 309 -11.70 16.50 2.31
N GLN A 310 -10.90 15.91 1.42
CA GLN A 310 -9.50 15.56 1.64
C GLN A 310 -8.61 16.39 0.72
N VAL A 311 -8.46 17.66 1.11
CA VAL A 311 -7.68 18.66 0.37
C VAL A 311 -6.48 19.06 1.22
N THR A 312 -5.31 19.13 0.60
CA THR A 312 -4.08 19.64 1.23
C THR A 312 -3.44 20.70 0.38
N GLU A 313 -2.86 21.70 1.03
CA GLU A 313 -2.13 22.80 0.39
C GLU A 313 -0.63 22.54 0.41
N LYS A 314 0.04 23.02 -0.63
CA LYS A 314 1.49 22.94 -0.80
C LYS A 314 2.19 23.84 0.21
N SER A 315 3.13 23.26 0.92
CA SER A 315 4.12 23.94 1.75
C SER A 315 5.53 23.79 1.13
N PRO A 316 6.50 24.66 1.49
CA PRO A 316 7.88 24.49 1.05
C PRO A 316 8.47 23.13 1.48
N LEU A 317 9.41 22.62 0.70
CA LEU A 317 10.24 21.49 1.14
C LEU A 317 11.13 21.92 2.33
N PRO A 318 11.62 20.98 3.14
CA PRO A 318 12.59 21.27 4.18
C PRO A 318 13.81 22.01 3.64
N LYS A 319 14.44 22.84 4.49
CA LYS A 319 15.62 23.61 4.11
C LYS A 319 16.76 22.67 3.71
N ALA A 320 17.47 23.01 2.63
CA ALA A 320 18.62 22.23 2.20
C ALA A 320 19.66 22.09 3.33
N GLY A 321 20.12 20.87 3.58
CA GLY A 321 21.07 20.56 4.64
C GLY A 321 20.46 20.43 6.04
N SER A 322 19.14 20.59 6.20
CA SER A 322 18.46 20.23 7.45
C SER A 322 18.44 18.71 7.66
N GLU A 323 18.15 18.29 8.89
CA GLU A 323 17.94 16.88 9.24
C GLU A 323 16.84 16.26 8.38
N ASP A 324 15.71 16.95 8.21
CA ASP A 324 14.59 16.51 7.37
C ASP A 324 15.00 16.39 5.89
N ASP A 325 15.76 17.35 5.33
CA ASP A 325 16.27 17.24 3.95
C ASP A 325 17.23 16.06 3.80
N THR A 326 18.04 15.78 4.81
CA THR A 326 18.95 14.63 4.83
C THR A 326 18.16 13.32 4.88
N PHE A 327 17.18 13.23 5.77
CA PHE A 327 16.28 12.09 5.88
C PHE A 327 15.56 11.82 4.55
N LEU A 328 14.99 12.84 3.91
CA LEU A 328 14.30 12.68 2.64
C LEU A 328 15.23 12.18 1.52
N LYS A 329 16.46 12.71 1.45
CA LYS A 329 17.47 12.24 0.50
C LYS A 329 17.87 10.79 0.75
N GLU A 330 18.11 10.42 2.02
CA GLU A 330 18.39 9.03 2.37
C GLU A 330 17.23 8.14 1.93
N MET A 331 16.00 8.41 2.39
CA MET A 331 14.82 7.61 2.04
C MET A 331 14.57 7.49 0.54
N SER A 332 14.84 8.55 -0.23
CA SER A 332 14.66 8.57 -1.69
C SER A 332 15.57 7.60 -2.45
N THR A 333 16.72 7.27 -1.87
CA THR A 333 17.77 6.46 -2.48
C THR A 333 17.85 5.06 -1.90
N ILE A 334 17.08 4.75 -0.85
CA ILE A 334 17.09 3.42 -0.23
C ILE A 334 16.69 2.36 -1.26
N ASN A 335 17.60 1.40 -1.43
CA ASN A 335 17.28 0.12 -2.04
C ASN A 335 16.58 -0.75 -0.98
N ASN A 336 15.27 -0.98 -1.16
CA ASN A 336 14.46 -1.78 -0.22
C ASN A 336 14.89 -3.26 -0.17
N THR A 337 15.67 -3.74 -1.14
CA THR A 337 16.12 -5.15 -1.22
C THR A 337 17.60 -5.22 -1.64
N PRO A 338 18.54 -4.77 -0.79
CA PRO A 338 19.96 -4.77 -1.12
C PRO A 338 20.49 -6.20 -1.24
N GLU A 339 21.50 -6.46 -2.08
CA GLU A 339 22.07 -7.81 -2.24
C GLU A 339 22.81 -8.31 -1.00
N THR A 340 23.28 -7.39 -0.17
CA THR A 340 24.00 -7.66 1.07
C THR A 340 23.43 -6.81 2.19
N ILE A 341 23.34 -7.40 3.38
CA ILE A 341 22.94 -6.72 4.61
C ILE A 341 23.95 -7.00 5.73
N TYR A 342 23.99 -6.11 6.73
CA TYR A 342 24.91 -6.19 7.86
C TYR A 342 24.13 -6.14 9.17
N TYR A 343 24.26 -7.18 9.98
CA TYR A 343 23.51 -7.35 11.23
C TYR A 343 24.41 -7.94 12.32
N ASN A 344 24.27 -7.45 13.56
CA ASN A 344 24.89 -8.13 14.71
C ASN A 344 24.09 -9.37 15.14
N PHE A 345 24.48 -10.02 16.25
CA PHE A 345 23.80 -11.22 16.74
C PHE A 345 22.39 -10.96 17.30
N GLY A 346 22.15 -9.76 17.84
CA GLY A 346 20.82 -9.32 18.27
C GLY A 346 19.97 -8.74 17.15
N TYR A 347 20.37 -8.88 15.89
CA TYR A 347 19.62 -8.41 14.71
C TYR A 347 19.40 -6.89 14.66
N LYS A 348 20.33 -6.09 15.19
CA LYS A 348 20.45 -4.67 14.85
C LYS A 348 21.13 -4.52 13.48
N GLN A 349 20.53 -3.72 12.60
CA GLN A 349 21.08 -3.40 11.28
C GLN A 349 22.22 -2.39 11.36
N PHE A 350 23.22 -2.54 10.50
CA PHE A 350 24.34 -1.61 10.31
C PHE A 350 24.40 -1.13 8.85
N LYS A 351 24.80 0.13 8.65
CA LYS A 351 25.03 0.71 7.31
C LYS A 351 26.31 0.11 6.70
N SER A 352 26.30 -0.22 5.41
CA SER A 352 27.46 -0.80 4.70
C SER A 352 28.71 0.07 4.80
N GLU A 353 28.52 1.40 4.76
CA GLU A 353 29.59 2.39 4.80
C GLU A 353 30.29 2.39 6.17
N GLU A 354 29.53 2.13 7.24
CA GLU A 354 30.07 2.00 8.59
C GLU A 354 30.98 0.76 8.68
N ILE A 355 30.53 -0.37 8.12
CA ILE A 355 31.26 -1.64 8.17
C ILE A 355 32.48 -1.64 7.25
N ASN A 356 32.38 -1.02 6.09
CA ASN A 356 33.49 -0.88 5.16
C ASN A 356 34.47 0.25 5.52
N SER A 357 34.28 0.90 6.67
CA SER A 357 35.19 1.93 7.17
C SER A 357 36.46 1.34 7.82
N LYS A 358 37.41 2.21 8.18
CA LYS A 358 38.60 1.84 8.96
C LYS A 358 38.27 1.31 10.37
N ASN A 359 37.01 1.36 10.80
CA ASN A 359 36.60 1.00 12.16
C ASN A 359 36.46 -0.51 12.36
N TYR A 360 36.25 -1.27 11.29
CA TYR A 360 36.07 -2.71 11.35
C TYR A 360 37.16 -3.47 10.60
N LYS A 361 37.45 -4.70 11.04
CA LYS A 361 38.26 -5.68 10.31
C LYS A 361 37.42 -6.89 10.00
N TYR A 362 37.51 -7.37 8.76
CA TYR A 362 37.00 -8.69 8.46
C TYR A 362 37.84 -9.78 9.17
N ASN A 363 37.14 -10.68 9.86
CA ASN A 363 37.66 -11.88 10.49
C ASN A 363 37.18 -13.10 9.69
N LYS A 364 38.11 -13.64 8.88
CA LYS A 364 37.85 -14.79 8.02
C LYS A 364 37.44 -16.06 8.79
N LYS A 365 37.98 -16.27 10.01
CA LYS A 365 37.69 -17.46 10.82
C LYS A 365 36.24 -17.51 11.29
N LEU A 366 35.69 -16.36 11.68
CA LEU A 366 34.30 -16.24 12.15
C LEU A 366 33.33 -15.76 11.08
N ASN A 367 33.84 -15.49 9.87
CA ASN A 367 33.11 -14.90 8.75
C ASN A 367 32.33 -13.63 9.17
N ASN A 368 32.95 -12.73 9.94
CA ASN A 368 32.30 -11.52 10.46
C ASN A 368 33.26 -10.32 10.46
N TYR A 369 32.75 -9.15 10.83
CA TYR A 369 33.50 -7.91 10.98
C TYR A 369 33.64 -7.58 12.46
N VAL A 370 34.86 -7.27 12.90
CA VAL A 370 35.19 -6.97 14.30
C VAL A 370 35.64 -5.52 14.43
N TYR A 371 35.07 -4.80 15.39
CA TYR A 371 35.45 -3.42 15.68
C TYR A 371 36.91 -3.33 16.16
N ARG A 372 37.67 -2.36 15.64
CA ARG A 372 39.13 -2.24 15.86
C ARG A 372 39.55 -1.06 16.72
N ARG A 373 38.69 -0.06 16.92
CA ARG A 373 39.07 1.10 17.72
C ARG A 373 38.96 0.76 19.21
N LYS A 374 39.53 1.63 20.05
CA LYS A 374 39.32 1.58 21.49
C LYS A 374 37.82 1.65 21.75
N VAL A 375 37.32 0.66 22.49
CA VAL A 375 35.92 0.62 22.92
C VAL A 375 35.68 1.85 23.80
N PRO A 376 34.59 2.63 23.59
CA PRO A 376 34.26 3.77 24.43
C PRO A 376 34.17 3.36 25.90
N PRO A 377 34.64 4.18 26.85
CA PRO A 377 34.50 3.89 28.28
C PRO A 377 33.04 3.72 28.73
N THR A 378 32.10 4.28 27.96
CA THR A 378 30.64 4.18 28.17
C THR A 378 30.04 2.85 27.70
N TYR A 379 30.82 1.96 27.10
CA TYR A 379 30.34 0.65 26.69
C TYR A 379 30.28 -0.30 27.89
N GLU A 380 29.08 -0.76 28.21
CA GLU A 380 28.89 -1.77 29.24
C GLU A 380 29.08 -3.17 28.67
N LYS A 381 29.85 -4.02 29.35
CA LYS A 381 30.13 -5.39 28.88
C LYS A 381 28.87 -6.27 28.84
N ASN A 382 27.83 -5.90 29.59
CA ASN A 382 26.56 -6.62 29.69
C ASN A 382 25.46 -6.01 28.80
N VAL A 383 25.80 -5.18 27.81
CA VAL A 383 24.80 -4.72 26.84
C VAL A 383 24.15 -5.91 26.13
N SER A 384 22.85 -5.81 25.86
CA SER A 384 22.13 -6.82 25.08
C SER A 384 22.82 -7.05 23.73
N GLU A 385 22.65 -8.25 23.17
CA GLU A 385 23.21 -8.58 21.84
C GLU A 385 22.78 -7.57 20.76
N TYR A 386 21.61 -6.94 20.94
CA TYR A 386 21.09 -5.90 20.05
C TYR A 386 21.98 -4.64 20.04
N HIS A 387 22.48 -4.20 21.20
CA HIS A 387 23.34 -3.01 21.30
C HIS A 387 24.83 -3.31 21.08
N ASN A 388 25.21 -4.58 20.90
CA ASN A 388 26.58 -4.96 20.65
C ASN A 388 27.05 -4.59 19.22
N PHE A 389 27.91 -3.58 19.11
CA PHE A 389 28.53 -3.17 17.84
C PHE A 389 29.92 -3.77 17.61
N LEU A 390 30.44 -4.57 18.55
CA LEU A 390 31.81 -5.10 18.45
C LEU A 390 31.94 -6.15 17.33
N GLN A 391 30.83 -6.80 16.98
CA GLN A 391 30.78 -7.82 15.93
C GLN A 391 29.56 -7.61 15.04
N VAL A 392 29.80 -7.56 13.73
CA VAL A 392 28.76 -7.41 12.71
C VAL A 392 28.94 -8.48 11.65
N ASN A 393 27.84 -9.11 11.25
CA ASN A 393 27.83 -10.22 10.32
C ASN A 393 27.29 -9.74 8.96
N LYS A 394 27.97 -10.14 7.88
CA LYS A 394 27.50 -9.94 6.50
C LYS A 394 26.60 -11.10 6.11
N TYR A 395 25.42 -10.81 5.56
CA TYR A 395 24.54 -11.80 4.94
C TYR A 395 24.30 -11.44 3.48
N GLU A 396 24.17 -12.46 2.64
CA GLU A 396 24.02 -12.34 1.19
C GLU A 396 22.65 -12.88 0.77
N MET A 397 21.97 -12.16 -0.14
CA MET A 397 20.65 -12.57 -0.61
C MET A 397 20.73 -13.86 -1.43
N LEU A 398 19.82 -14.80 -1.18
CA LEU A 398 19.64 -15.98 -2.03
C LEU A 398 18.92 -15.56 -3.33
N GLN A 399 19.67 -15.52 -4.44
CA GLN A 399 19.18 -15.03 -5.74
C GLN A 399 18.44 -16.09 -6.58
N ASP A 400 18.78 -17.38 -6.42
CA ASP A 400 18.10 -18.48 -7.11
C ASP A 400 16.72 -18.72 -6.48
N VAL A 401 15.71 -18.05 -7.03
CA VAL A 401 14.34 -18.04 -6.52
C VAL A 401 13.37 -18.48 -7.59
N THR A 402 12.46 -19.38 -7.20
CA THR A 402 11.35 -19.83 -8.05
C THR A 402 10.02 -19.59 -7.35
N GLN A 403 8.96 -19.33 -8.12
CA GLN A 403 7.59 -19.19 -7.61
C GLN A 403 6.69 -20.18 -8.33
N GLN A 404 5.96 -21.00 -7.57
CA GLN A 404 5.10 -22.04 -8.12
C GLN A 404 3.82 -22.18 -7.29
N GLN A 405 2.69 -22.37 -7.96
CA GLN A 405 1.44 -22.76 -7.32
C GLN A 405 1.51 -24.24 -6.92
N LYS A 406 1.37 -24.55 -5.63
CA LYS A 406 1.47 -25.91 -5.09
C LYS A 406 0.31 -26.20 -4.15
N GLN A 407 -0.23 -27.42 -4.22
CA GLN A 407 -1.03 -27.98 -3.14
C GLN A 407 -0.16 -28.19 -1.91
N PHE A 408 -0.74 -27.99 -0.74
CA PHE A 408 -0.02 -28.01 0.51
C PHE A 408 -0.87 -28.58 1.64
N THR A 409 -0.19 -28.99 2.71
CA THR A 409 -0.78 -29.28 4.01
C THR A 409 -0.14 -28.37 5.04
N ILE A 410 -0.89 -27.95 6.05
CA ILE A 410 -0.35 -27.18 7.17
C ILE A 410 -0.06 -28.14 8.32
N ALA A 411 1.17 -28.11 8.81
CA ALA A 411 1.54 -28.84 10.01
C ALA A 411 0.88 -28.20 11.24
N LYS A 412 0.40 -29.04 12.17
CA LYS A 412 -0.21 -28.57 13.43
C LYS A 412 0.75 -27.75 14.30
N LYS A 413 2.06 -28.04 14.22
CA LYS A 413 3.09 -27.34 14.98
C LYS A 413 3.59 -26.11 14.21
N SER A 414 3.79 -25.01 14.92
CA SER A 414 4.48 -23.85 14.39
C SER A 414 6.00 -23.96 14.59
N VAL A 415 6.73 -23.12 13.86
CA VAL A 415 8.19 -22.98 13.94
C VAL A 415 8.60 -22.24 15.22
N ILE A 416 7.82 -21.22 15.59
CA ILE A 416 7.89 -20.47 16.83
C ILE A 416 6.54 -20.61 17.52
N TYR A 417 6.56 -21.06 18.76
CA TYR A 417 5.37 -21.16 19.60
C TYR A 417 5.49 -20.13 20.72
N THR A 418 4.47 -19.30 20.86
CA THR A 418 4.40 -18.34 21.95
C THR A 418 2.96 -18.10 22.38
N VAL A 419 2.71 -18.17 23.68
CA VAL A 419 1.45 -17.82 24.34
C VAL A 419 1.79 -17.23 25.71
N CYS A 420 1.04 -16.22 26.17
CA CYS A 420 1.04 -15.83 27.57
C CYS A 420 0.36 -16.93 28.40
N ASP A 421 0.88 -17.20 29.59
CA ASP A 421 0.21 -18.00 30.62
C ASP A 421 -0.96 -17.23 31.28
#